data_AF-A0A356K2F3-F1
#
_entry.id   AF-A0A356K2F3-F1
#
_cell.length_a   1.000
_cell.length_b   1.000
_cell.length_c   1.000
_cell.angle_alpha   90.00
_cell.angle_beta   90.00
_cell.angle_gamma   90.00
#
_symmetry.space_group_name_H-M   'P 1'
#
loop_
_entity.id
_entity.type
_entity.pdbx_description
1 polymer ?
#
loop_
_entity_poly.entity_id
_entity_poly.type
_entity_poly.pdbx_seq_one_letter_code
_entity_poly.pdbx_strand_id
1 'polypeptide(L)'
;YTLEIKYLDSTEDQSIDMGSTVTGSLYIVESTTNENNQYTKGTLGYKIMEDNSNIKTRTDFSTTYTDVNIGTMYKAKEDNTDVYYFAGDARNNWVKFGGYYWRIIRTNSDGSIRLLYHGTSPETQNAYIGDSEIAFNENYNDSMYVGYKYGTSGSLENNRLNTNDSTIKKTIDTWYKDNLVNYTKYLSTTAVYCNDREVGSGTYSATGNQFYYVGYTRLGANKNPSYNCTNEYDAFSVNNTKAQLTYPIALMTADEISYAGGVWIKNAATWYYLNSKGNASIKNGQNEWWLLSAASWDTDKSSVVFKISSAQDRKAQFGAQSVQYKLHVRPVISLKKDLIYKSGDGSATSPYTIEEVADPKLTDVIKTNTVNENGYRYEGTNPNNYIYMTNKSTNEKELWRIIGIFNDGANGEEVIRVRRHYEKDSYPTMAYDSNKTNHFPNTTMHDKLSSTYNLTNYSHTVNYKMYLGTSSSYSSLTSSAWFEVERGSTPGVTAKNNYNSSTSFIGSVGLIYPSDYGYAVLASDCPRTKETNSYHNLAACHNNNWLYQGDGIYQWLLSPSSSYANGAYYVDYRGLTNNDLLSATDDVPHFNGVQNLFPTIPVMALSADVTVSGTGTQSDPYVMTN
;
A
#
# COMPACT_ATOMS: atom_id res chain seq x y z
N TYR A 1 -26.50 -16.39 40.22
CA TYR A 1 -25.23 -15.64 40.35
C TYR A 1 -25.34 -14.75 41.58
N THR A 2 -24.26 -14.60 42.35
CA THR A 2 -24.15 -13.58 43.40
C THR A 2 -23.18 -12.53 42.88
N LEU A 3 -23.64 -11.28 42.70
CA LEU A 3 -22.78 -10.14 42.39
C LEU A 3 -22.45 -9.45 43.70
N GLU A 4 -21.17 -9.40 44.05
CA GLU A 4 -20.69 -8.72 45.25
C GLU A 4 -19.79 -7.56 44.83
N ILE A 5 -20.23 -6.34 45.11
CA ILE A 5 -19.43 -5.11 44.90
C ILE A 5 -18.81 -4.76 46.25
N LYS A 6 -17.50 -4.94 46.37
CA LYS A 6 -16.72 -4.61 47.57
C LYS A 6 -15.90 -3.36 47.32
N TYR A 7 -16.13 -2.34 48.15
CA TYR A 7 -15.17 -1.26 48.31
C TYR A 7 -14.05 -1.78 49.20
N LEU A 8 -12.83 -1.85 48.64
CA LEU A 8 -11.66 -2.18 49.43
C LEU A 8 -11.31 -0.96 50.28
N ASP A 9 -11.21 -1.16 51.59
CA ASP A 9 -10.82 -0.11 52.53
C ASP A 9 -9.43 0.41 52.11
N SER A 10 -9.41 1.66 51.66
CA SER A 10 -8.19 2.39 51.35
C SER A 10 -7.83 3.23 52.57
N THR A 11 -6.57 3.27 52.97
CA THR A 11 -6.10 4.20 54.01
C THR A 11 -6.03 5.65 53.50
N GLU A 12 -6.32 5.89 52.23
CA GLU A 12 -6.34 7.23 51.63
C GLU A 12 -7.73 7.88 51.73
N ASP A 13 -7.75 9.18 51.98
CA ASP A 13 -8.95 10.00 52.09
C ASP A 13 -9.71 10.06 50.74
N GLN A 14 -10.86 9.38 50.67
CA GLN A 14 -11.71 9.33 49.49
C GLN A 14 -12.71 10.50 49.39
N SER A 15 -12.55 11.56 50.19
CA SER A 15 -13.42 12.74 50.13
C SER A 15 -13.48 13.38 48.74
N ILE A 16 -12.45 13.18 47.90
CA ILE A 16 -12.42 13.63 46.50
C ILE A 16 -13.48 12.94 45.61
N ASP A 17 -13.91 11.74 45.98
CA ASP A 17 -14.92 10.96 45.25
C ASP A 17 -16.33 11.15 45.82
N MET A 18 -16.50 11.97 46.86
CA MET A 18 -17.82 12.27 47.43
C MET A 18 -18.71 12.98 46.40
N GLY A 19 -19.83 12.34 46.05
CA GLY A 19 -20.76 12.82 45.03
C GLY A 19 -20.48 12.27 43.62
N SER A 20 -19.43 11.47 43.44
CA SER A 20 -19.12 10.78 42.19
C SER A 20 -20.00 9.54 41.98
N THR A 21 -20.29 9.22 40.72
CA THR A 21 -21.12 8.06 40.34
C THR A 21 -20.27 6.98 39.69
N VAL A 22 -20.30 5.76 40.22
CA VAL A 22 -19.74 4.58 39.55
C VAL A 22 -20.77 4.04 38.58
N THR A 23 -20.44 4.02 37.28
CA THR A 23 -21.32 3.48 36.23
C THR A 23 -20.64 2.31 35.53
N GLY A 24 -21.36 1.20 35.41
CA GLY A 24 -20.92 -0.02 34.74
C GLY A 24 -22.16 -0.79 34.26
N SER A 25 -22.02 -1.58 33.21
CA SER A 25 -23.11 -2.43 32.69
C SER A 25 -22.70 -3.90 32.83
N LEU A 26 -23.54 -4.70 33.51
CA LEU A 26 -23.36 -6.14 33.61
C LEU A 26 -24.34 -6.82 32.64
N TYR A 27 -23.80 -7.63 31.73
CA TYR A 27 -24.59 -8.42 30.79
C TYR A 27 -24.39 -9.89 31.07
N ILE A 28 -25.49 -10.59 31.35
CA ILE A 28 -25.51 -12.05 31.46
C ILE A 28 -26.05 -12.56 30.13
N VAL A 29 -25.19 -13.23 29.36
CA VAL A 29 -25.55 -13.82 28.06
C VAL A 29 -25.61 -15.33 28.19
N GLU A 30 -26.57 -15.94 27.50
CA GLU A 30 -26.61 -17.39 27.33
C GLU A 30 -25.38 -17.82 26.50
N SER A 31 -24.59 -18.75 27.05
CA SER A 31 -23.44 -19.32 26.34
C SER A 31 -23.75 -20.76 25.96
N THR A 32 -23.78 -21.02 24.67
CA THR A 32 -23.72 -22.36 24.10
C THR A 32 -22.35 -22.55 23.47
N THR A 33 -21.67 -23.69 23.66
CA THR A 33 -20.44 -23.97 22.93
C THR A 33 -20.74 -23.98 21.43
N ASN A 34 -20.10 -23.08 20.67
CA ASN A 34 -20.23 -23.09 19.22
C ASN A 34 -19.37 -24.22 18.65
N GLU A 35 -19.89 -25.45 18.67
CA GLU A 35 -19.21 -26.67 18.23
C GLU A 35 -18.80 -26.63 16.74
N ASN A 36 -19.29 -25.65 15.97
CA ASN A 36 -19.05 -25.49 14.53
C ASN A 36 -18.32 -24.17 14.15
N ASN A 37 -17.44 -23.65 15.02
CA ASN A 37 -16.65 -22.47 14.70
C ASN A 37 -15.72 -22.74 13.48
N GLN A 38 -15.94 -22.05 12.37
CA GLN A 38 -15.22 -22.24 11.11
C GLN A 38 -13.81 -21.62 11.06
N TYR A 39 -13.40 -20.97 12.14
CA TYR A 39 -12.11 -20.30 12.26
C TYR A 39 -11.13 -21.12 13.08
N THR A 40 -9.84 -20.97 12.79
CA THR A 40 -8.77 -21.62 13.55
C THR A 40 -8.61 -20.95 14.91
N LYS A 41 -8.48 -21.74 15.98
CA LYS A 41 -8.23 -21.22 17.34
C LYS A 41 -7.01 -20.29 17.35
N GLY A 42 -7.14 -19.14 18.02
CA GLY A 42 -6.11 -18.09 18.06
C GLY A 42 -6.25 -17.02 16.96
N THR A 43 -7.15 -17.19 16.00
CA THR A 43 -7.46 -16.14 15.02
C THR A 43 -8.50 -15.15 15.55
N LEU A 44 -8.54 -13.94 14.98
CA LEU A 44 -9.55 -12.93 15.27
C LEU A 44 -10.97 -13.45 15.04
N GLY A 45 -11.20 -14.14 13.91
CA GLY A 45 -12.52 -14.68 13.60
C GLY A 45 -12.97 -15.74 14.61
N TYR A 46 -12.04 -16.57 15.09
CA TYR A 46 -12.35 -17.53 16.16
C TYR A 46 -12.81 -16.82 17.42
N LYS A 47 -12.09 -15.76 17.82
CA LYS A 47 -12.39 -15.01 19.04
C LYS A 47 -13.76 -14.30 18.96
N ILE A 48 -14.06 -13.66 17.82
CA ILE A 48 -15.37 -13.03 17.60
C ILE A 48 -16.50 -14.05 17.75
N MET A 49 -16.37 -15.24 17.16
CA MET A 49 -17.39 -16.29 17.22
C MET A 49 -17.51 -16.90 18.63
N GLU A 50 -16.42 -16.97 19.40
CA GLU A 50 -16.40 -17.42 20.80
C GLU A 50 -17.15 -16.43 21.71
N ASP A 51 -16.82 -15.15 21.62
CA ASP A 51 -17.41 -14.09 22.45
C ASP A 51 -18.87 -13.79 22.05
N ASN A 52 -19.30 -14.24 20.87
CA ASN A 52 -20.67 -14.08 20.35
C ASN A 52 -21.35 -15.42 20.07
N SER A 53 -21.28 -16.32 21.04
CA SER A 53 -21.74 -17.70 20.91
C SER A 53 -23.27 -17.87 20.76
N ASN A 54 -24.09 -16.87 21.07
CA ASN A 54 -25.53 -16.92 20.86
C ASN A 54 -25.87 -16.64 19.38
N ILE A 55 -25.89 -17.70 18.56
CA ILE A 55 -26.18 -17.60 17.13
C ILE A 55 -27.69 -17.76 16.86
N LYS A 56 -28.30 -16.76 16.23
CA LYS A 56 -29.72 -16.74 15.85
C LYS A 56 -29.92 -16.64 14.34
N THR A 57 -31.16 -16.77 13.88
CA THR A 57 -31.54 -16.50 12.48
C THR A 57 -32.69 -15.51 12.46
N ARG A 58 -32.58 -14.47 11.62
CA ARG A 58 -33.70 -13.55 11.34
C ARG A 58 -34.44 -14.03 10.10
N THR A 59 -35.76 -14.14 10.20
CA THR A 59 -36.63 -14.51 9.08
C THR A 59 -37.55 -13.36 8.63
N ASP A 60 -37.66 -12.30 9.44
CA ASP A 60 -38.44 -11.11 9.13
C ASP A 60 -37.55 -9.85 9.09
N PHE A 61 -37.62 -9.14 7.97
CA PHE A 61 -36.95 -7.86 7.72
C PHE A 61 -37.94 -6.74 7.36
N SER A 62 -39.24 -6.95 7.61
CA SER A 62 -40.29 -5.94 7.42
C SER A 62 -40.41 -4.95 8.59
N THR A 63 -39.84 -5.33 9.75
CA THR A 63 -39.79 -4.56 10.98
C THR A 63 -38.35 -4.15 11.32
N THR A 64 -38.20 -2.95 11.88
CA THR A 64 -36.90 -2.44 12.32
C THR A 64 -36.43 -3.23 13.53
N TYR A 65 -35.14 -3.48 13.60
CA TYR A 65 -34.54 -4.24 14.70
C TYR A 65 -33.50 -3.39 15.42
N THR A 66 -33.83 -2.95 16.64
CA THR A 66 -33.02 -2.00 17.43
C THR A 66 -32.74 -2.52 18.84
N ASP A 67 -33.02 -3.78 19.12
CA ASP A 67 -32.79 -4.38 20.43
C ASP A 67 -31.30 -4.40 20.76
N VAL A 68 -30.98 -4.26 22.05
CA VAL A 68 -29.61 -4.41 22.54
C VAL A 68 -29.22 -5.88 22.43
N ASN A 69 -28.18 -6.16 21.64
CA ASN A 69 -27.71 -7.52 21.38
C ASN A 69 -26.21 -7.60 21.61
N ILE A 70 -25.85 -8.12 22.78
CA ILE A 70 -24.46 -8.35 23.18
C ILE A 70 -24.24 -9.85 23.21
N GLY A 71 -23.10 -10.31 22.70
CA GLY A 71 -22.79 -11.73 22.61
C GLY A 71 -23.68 -12.51 21.64
N THR A 72 -24.44 -11.82 20.78
CA THR A 72 -25.37 -12.42 19.82
C THR A 72 -24.99 -12.05 18.40
N MET A 73 -24.86 -13.05 17.54
CA MET A 73 -24.73 -12.86 16.10
C MET A 73 -25.86 -13.60 15.37
N TYR A 74 -26.10 -13.19 14.13
CA TYR A 74 -27.12 -13.79 13.29
C TYR A 74 -26.49 -14.50 12.11
N LYS A 75 -27.05 -15.65 11.74
CA LYS A 75 -26.62 -16.48 10.63
C LYS A 75 -27.42 -16.19 9.37
N ALA A 76 -26.74 -16.12 8.22
CA ALA A 76 -27.31 -16.03 6.88
C ALA A 76 -26.43 -16.80 5.87
N LYS A 77 -26.77 -16.71 4.59
CA LYS A 77 -26.02 -17.30 3.48
C LYS A 77 -25.44 -16.24 2.56
N GLU A 78 -24.20 -16.45 2.13
CA GLU A 78 -23.56 -15.77 0.99
C GLU A 78 -22.96 -16.86 0.11
N ASP A 79 -23.44 -17.00 -1.12
CA ASP A 79 -23.03 -18.03 -2.08
C ASP A 79 -23.04 -19.45 -1.49
N ASN A 80 -24.14 -19.78 -0.81
CA ASN A 80 -24.37 -21.03 -0.06
C ASN A 80 -23.43 -21.26 1.14
N THR A 81 -22.50 -20.35 1.43
CA THR A 81 -21.63 -20.38 2.60
C THR A 81 -22.32 -19.73 3.80
N ASP A 82 -22.15 -20.30 4.98
CA ASP A 82 -22.65 -19.71 6.21
C ASP A 82 -21.84 -18.46 6.57
N VAL A 83 -22.55 -17.34 6.76
CA VAL A 83 -21.98 -16.08 7.20
C VAL A 83 -22.71 -15.55 8.43
N TYR A 84 -22.00 -14.76 9.25
CA TYR A 84 -22.48 -14.29 10.53
C TYR A 84 -22.41 -12.76 10.60
N TYR A 85 -23.44 -12.10 11.12
CA TYR A 85 -23.55 -10.64 11.15
C TYR A 85 -24.12 -10.10 12.47
N PHE A 86 -23.82 -8.83 12.76
CA PHE A 86 -24.36 -8.10 13.91
C PHE A 86 -25.64 -7.35 13.54
N ALA A 87 -26.63 -7.33 14.43
CA ALA A 87 -27.89 -6.61 14.23
C ALA A 87 -28.40 -5.96 15.52
N GLY A 88 -29.19 -4.89 15.39
CA GLY A 88 -29.69 -4.10 16.52
C GLY A 88 -28.64 -3.14 17.10
N ASP A 89 -28.75 -2.84 18.38
CA ASP A 89 -27.74 -2.08 19.14
C ASP A 89 -26.67 -3.05 19.67
N ALA A 90 -25.83 -3.55 18.75
CA ALA A 90 -24.64 -4.32 19.08
C ALA A 90 -23.55 -3.42 19.70
N ARG A 91 -23.06 -3.82 20.88
CA ARG A 91 -22.08 -3.04 21.66
C ARG A 91 -20.69 -3.67 21.73
N ASN A 92 -20.58 -4.95 21.40
CA ASN A 92 -19.34 -5.74 21.42
C ASN A 92 -18.83 -6.10 20.00
N ASN A 93 -19.03 -5.19 19.03
CA ASN A 93 -18.60 -5.36 17.64
C ASN A 93 -17.56 -4.31 17.21
N TRP A 94 -16.67 -3.89 18.11
CA TRP A 94 -15.59 -2.94 17.82
C TRP A 94 -14.28 -3.63 17.49
N VAL A 95 -13.57 -3.10 16.49
CA VAL A 95 -12.19 -3.47 16.13
C VAL A 95 -11.35 -2.19 16.10
N LYS A 96 -10.10 -2.27 16.60
CA LYS A 96 -9.10 -1.23 16.41
C LYS A 96 -7.99 -1.77 15.51
N PHE A 97 -7.80 -1.12 14.37
CA PHE A 97 -6.90 -1.58 13.31
C PHE A 97 -6.39 -0.38 12.51
N GLY A 98 -5.08 -0.34 12.25
CA GLY A 98 -4.45 0.73 11.47
C GLY A 98 -4.64 2.12 12.07
N GLY A 99 -4.69 2.23 13.40
CA GLY A 99 -4.92 3.49 14.11
C GLY A 99 -6.39 3.95 14.18
N TYR A 100 -7.32 3.25 13.51
CA TYR A 100 -8.73 3.61 13.47
C TYR A 100 -9.61 2.62 14.24
N TYR A 101 -10.80 3.09 14.60
CA TYR A 101 -11.88 2.29 15.15
C TYR A 101 -12.84 1.91 14.03
N TRP A 102 -13.29 0.67 14.11
CA TRP A 102 -14.17 0.05 13.13
C TRP A 102 -15.29 -0.70 13.82
N ARG A 103 -16.43 -0.83 13.13
CA ARG A 103 -17.56 -1.65 13.54
C ARG A 103 -17.63 -2.90 12.67
N ILE A 104 -17.70 -4.07 13.28
CA ILE A 104 -17.87 -5.33 12.55
C ILE A 104 -19.28 -5.35 11.97
N ILE A 105 -19.36 -5.52 10.66
CA ILE A 105 -20.61 -5.72 9.92
C ILE A 105 -20.99 -7.19 9.99
N ARG A 106 -20.10 -8.03 9.45
CA ARG A 106 -20.31 -9.47 9.22
C ARG A 106 -19.01 -10.20 8.89
N THR A 107 -19.09 -11.53 8.78
CA THR A 107 -18.14 -12.35 8.04
C THR A 107 -18.55 -12.43 6.57
N ASN A 108 -17.58 -12.65 5.68
CA ASN A 108 -17.77 -12.90 4.25
C ASN A 108 -17.67 -14.39 3.92
N SER A 109 -18.09 -14.80 2.73
CA SER A 109 -17.99 -16.18 2.21
C SER A 109 -16.55 -16.68 2.08
N ASP A 110 -15.58 -15.79 1.84
CA ASP A 110 -14.15 -16.09 1.87
C ASP A 110 -13.58 -16.21 3.31
N GLY A 111 -14.43 -16.05 4.33
CA GLY A 111 -14.07 -16.09 5.75
C GLY A 111 -13.47 -14.79 6.29
N SER A 112 -13.25 -13.76 5.45
CA SER A 112 -12.78 -12.45 5.91
C SER A 112 -13.83 -11.73 6.78
N ILE A 113 -13.39 -10.78 7.60
CA ILE A 113 -14.24 -10.04 8.55
C ILE A 113 -14.44 -8.62 8.01
N ARG A 114 -15.69 -8.28 7.68
CA ARG A 114 -16.06 -7.00 7.07
C ARG A 114 -16.30 -5.92 8.12
N LEU A 115 -15.66 -4.77 7.93
CA LEU A 115 -15.58 -3.68 8.90
C LEU A 115 -16.03 -2.34 8.30
N LEU A 116 -16.86 -1.61 9.03
CA LEU A 116 -17.28 -0.24 8.72
C LEU A 116 -16.44 0.78 9.50
N TYR A 117 -15.91 1.78 8.81
CA TYR A 117 -15.11 2.83 9.41
C TYR A 117 -15.87 3.65 10.47
N HIS A 118 -15.19 3.96 11.58
CA HIS A 118 -15.72 4.78 12.67
C HIS A 118 -14.75 5.88 13.15
N GLY A 119 -13.67 6.20 12.43
CA GLY A 119 -12.78 7.29 12.83
C GLY A 119 -11.73 6.92 13.88
N THR A 120 -11.22 7.91 14.59
CA THR A 120 -10.08 7.77 15.52
C THR A 120 -10.49 7.60 16.99
N SER A 121 -11.79 7.57 17.28
CA SER A 121 -12.34 7.34 18.62
C SER A 121 -13.71 6.66 18.53
N PRO A 122 -14.05 5.72 19.43
CA PRO A 122 -15.37 5.08 19.44
C PRO A 122 -16.48 6.07 19.83
N GLU A 123 -16.12 7.21 20.42
CA GLU A 123 -17.04 8.29 20.81
C GLU A 123 -17.22 9.36 19.72
N THR A 124 -16.57 9.21 18.56
CA THR A 124 -16.66 10.23 17.51
C THR A 124 -18.10 10.47 17.05
N GLN A 125 -18.34 11.69 16.59
CA GLN A 125 -19.57 12.11 15.92
C GLN A 125 -19.31 12.54 14.47
N ASN A 126 -18.09 12.26 13.97
CA ASN A 126 -17.65 12.47 12.59
C ASN A 126 -17.04 11.16 12.06
N ALA A 127 -17.82 10.08 12.07
CA ALA A 127 -17.38 8.75 11.65
C ALA A 127 -17.30 8.59 10.12
N TYR A 128 -16.68 9.54 9.43
CA TYR A 128 -16.53 9.59 7.97
C TYR A 128 -15.11 10.07 7.58
N ILE A 129 -14.75 9.89 6.31
CA ILE A 129 -13.48 10.36 5.75
C ILE A 129 -13.65 11.66 4.97
N GLY A 130 -12.57 12.45 4.88
CA GLY A 130 -12.55 13.73 4.19
C GLY A 130 -13.10 14.90 5.03
N ASP A 131 -12.73 16.12 4.64
CA ASP A 131 -13.14 17.35 5.32
C ASP A 131 -14.46 17.93 4.78
N SER A 132 -14.96 17.39 3.66
CA SER A 132 -16.16 17.86 2.99
C SER A 132 -17.04 16.71 2.50
N GLU A 133 -18.32 17.01 2.30
CA GLU A 133 -19.28 16.09 1.70
C GLU A 133 -18.95 15.87 0.21
N ILE A 134 -19.13 14.64 -0.27
CA ILE A 134 -18.69 14.20 -1.59
C ILE A 134 -19.88 13.66 -2.37
N ALA A 135 -19.96 13.99 -3.66
CA ALA A 135 -20.93 13.38 -4.56
C ALA A 135 -20.58 11.92 -4.80
N PHE A 136 -21.58 11.03 -4.86
CA PHE A 136 -21.32 9.66 -5.31
C PHE A 136 -20.72 9.71 -6.73
N ASN A 137 -21.35 10.50 -7.59
CA ASN A 137 -20.82 10.90 -8.89
C ASN A 137 -21.29 12.33 -9.20
N GLU A 138 -20.42 13.16 -9.77
CA GLU A 138 -20.77 14.54 -10.10
C GLU A 138 -21.82 14.60 -11.23
N ASN A 139 -21.76 13.64 -12.16
CA ASN A 139 -22.78 13.50 -13.20
C ASN A 139 -23.92 12.60 -12.71
N TYR A 140 -25.13 12.89 -13.14
CA TYR A 140 -26.35 12.20 -12.68
C TYR A 140 -27.34 11.87 -13.81
N ASN A 141 -27.21 12.50 -14.97
CA ASN A 141 -28.19 12.52 -16.06
C ASN A 141 -28.17 11.29 -16.98
N ASP A 142 -27.55 10.20 -16.52
CA ASP A 142 -27.57 8.89 -17.15
C ASP A 142 -27.57 7.82 -16.06
N SER A 143 -28.31 6.73 -16.25
CA SER A 143 -28.38 5.60 -15.31
C SER A 143 -27.03 4.94 -15.00
N MET A 144 -25.98 5.15 -15.81
CA MET A 144 -24.64 4.62 -15.52
C MET A 144 -23.95 5.20 -14.30
N TYR A 145 -24.35 6.38 -13.85
CA TYR A 145 -23.66 7.07 -12.77
C TYR A 145 -23.94 6.52 -11.37
N VAL A 146 -24.83 5.52 -11.22
CA VAL A 146 -24.99 4.73 -9.99
C VAL A 146 -23.82 3.76 -9.73
N GLY A 147 -22.94 3.55 -10.72
CA GLY A 147 -21.83 2.61 -10.61
C GLY A 147 -20.68 3.15 -9.75
N TYR A 148 -20.18 2.33 -8.82
CA TYR A 148 -18.92 2.60 -8.11
C TYR A 148 -17.75 2.73 -9.08
N LYS A 149 -17.77 1.88 -10.12
CA LYS A 149 -17.15 2.06 -11.42
C LYS A 149 -18.23 1.94 -12.49
N TYR A 150 -18.06 2.59 -13.63
CA TYR A 150 -19.03 2.56 -14.74
C TYR A 150 -18.34 2.56 -16.10
N GLY A 151 -19.01 2.03 -17.11
CA GLY A 151 -18.55 1.93 -18.49
C GLY A 151 -19.10 3.06 -19.34
N THR A 152 -19.81 2.72 -20.41
CA THR A 152 -20.38 3.68 -21.36
C THR A 152 -21.92 3.66 -21.36
N SER A 153 -22.52 4.76 -21.78
CA SER A 153 -23.97 4.92 -21.90
C SER A 153 -24.56 4.02 -23.00
N GLY A 154 -25.88 3.81 -22.96
CA GLY A 154 -26.66 3.14 -24.00
C GLY A 154 -27.32 1.84 -23.53
N SER A 155 -26.55 0.90 -22.97
CA SER A 155 -27.06 -0.40 -22.49
C SER A 155 -26.54 -0.73 -21.09
N LEU A 156 -27.25 -1.61 -20.38
CA LEU A 156 -26.83 -2.09 -19.06
C LEU A 156 -25.50 -2.84 -19.13
N GLU A 157 -25.29 -3.62 -20.20
CA GLU A 157 -24.05 -4.36 -20.44
C GLU A 157 -22.85 -3.42 -20.59
N ASN A 158 -22.98 -2.38 -21.42
CA ASN A 158 -21.92 -1.40 -21.65
C ASN A 158 -21.58 -0.60 -20.40
N ASN A 159 -22.60 -0.22 -19.62
CA ASN A 159 -22.48 0.47 -18.35
C ASN A 159 -21.67 -0.34 -17.33
N ARG A 160 -21.72 -1.67 -17.39
CA ARG A 160 -21.03 -2.56 -16.45
C ARG A 160 -19.58 -2.87 -16.80
N LEU A 161 -19.06 -2.36 -17.91
CA LEU A 161 -17.66 -2.60 -18.29
C LEU A 161 -16.61 -1.91 -17.40
N ASN A 162 -17.04 -1.09 -16.44
CA ASN A 162 -16.22 -0.57 -15.34
C ASN A 162 -14.92 0.15 -15.78
N THR A 163 -14.95 0.85 -16.92
CA THR A 163 -13.77 1.55 -17.48
C THR A 163 -13.49 2.90 -16.83
N ASN A 164 -14.44 3.47 -16.09
CA ASN A 164 -14.35 4.75 -15.40
C ASN A 164 -14.63 4.61 -13.90
N ASP A 165 -13.93 5.40 -13.09
CA ASP A 165 -14.17 5.49 -11.64
C ASP A 165 -15.14 6.62 -11.31
N SER A 166 -16.06 6.35 -10.37
CA SER A 166 -16.92 7.37 -9.75
C SER A 166 -16.13 8.38 -8.92
N THR A 167 -16.73 9.53 -8.63
CA THR A 167 -16.15 10.57 -7.76
C THR A 167 -15.85 10.03 -6.37
N ILE A 168 -16.78 9.28 -5.78
CA ILE A 168 -16.61 8.70 -4.46
C ILE A 168 -15.49 7.66 -4.41
N LYS A 169 -15.35 6.82 -5.46
CA LYS A 169 -14.27 5.83 -5.52
C LYS A 169 -12.89 6.51 -5.52
N LYS A 170 -12.70 7.55 -6.33
CA LYS A 170 -11.42 8.30 -6.36
C LYS A 170 -11.07 8.87 -4.99
N THR A 171 -12.06 9.35 -4.25
CA THR A 171 -11.88 9.87 -2.89
C THR A 171 -11.47 8.77 -1.91
N ILE A 172 -12.16 7.62 -1.93
CA ILE A 172 -11.84 6.48 -1.07
C ILE A 172 -10.46 5.91 -1.39
N ASP A 173 -10.10 5.78 -2.67
CA ASP A 173 -8.79 5.28 -3.10
C ASP A 173 -7.65 6.18 -2.65
N THR A 174 -7.84 7.50 -2.74
CA THR A 174 -6.86 8.48 -2.23
C THR A 174 -6.68 8.32 -0.73
N TRP A 175 -7.78 8.30 0.02
CA TRP A 175 -7.74 8.10 1.48
C TRP A 175 -7.07 6.77 1.85
N TYR A 176 -7.38 5.68 1.14
CA TYR A 176 -6.74 4.39 1.38
C TYR A 176 -5.23 4.44 1.16
N LYS A 177 -4.79 5.03 0.04
CA LYS A 177 -3.38 5.16 -0.29
C LYS A 177 -2.62 5.89 0.81
N ASP A 178 -3.21 6.94 1.35
CA ASP A 178 -2.55 7.80 2.33
C ASP A 178 -2.58 7.22 3.75
N ASN A 179 -3.54 6.35 4.07
CA ASN A 179 -3.79 5.93 5.46
C ASN A 179 -3.70 4.42 5.71
N LEU A 180 -3.98 3.58 4.71
CA LEU A 180 -4.09 2.11 4.87
C LEU A 180 -3.17 1.29 3.97
N VAL A 181 -2.38 1.91 3.09
CA VAL A 181 -1.54 1.16 2.14
C VAL A 181 -0.58 0.18 2.82
N ASN A 182 0.04 0.57 3.94
CA ASN A 182 0.95 -0.30 4.71
C ASN A 182 0.22 -1.47 5.39
N TYR A 183 -1.10 -1.39 5.50
CA TYR A 183 -1.94 -2.41 6.12
C TYR A 183 -2.57 -3.38 5.10
N THR A 184 -2.32 -3.18 3.80
CA THR A 184 -2.89 -4.02 2.71
C THR A 184 -2.64 -5.51 2.94
N LYS A 185 -1.48 -5.88 3.53
CA LYS A 185 -1.13 -7.27 3.85
C LYS A 185 -2.13 -7.98 4.76
N TYR A 186 -2.89 -7.24 5.56
CA TYR A 186 -3.93 -7.76 6.46
C TYR A 186 -5.32 -7.84 5.82
N LEU A 187 -5.51 -7.28 4.62
CA LEU A 187 -6.82 -7.14 3.99
C LEU A 187 -7.07 -8.22 2.95
N SER A 188 -8.32 -8.68 2.85
CA SER A 188 -8.74 -9.66 1.86
C SER A 188 -8.77 -9.02 0.46
N THR A 189 -8.12 -9.67 -0.50
CA THR A 189 -8.18 -9.31 -1.93
C THR A 189 -9.34 -10.01 -2.66
N THR A 190 -10.00 -10.96 -2.01
CA THR A 190 -11.11 -11.77 -2.54
C THR A 190 -12.48 -11.36 -2.04
N ALA A 191 -12.56 -10.56 -0.97
CA ALA A 191 -13.83 -10.08 -0.44
C ALA A 191 -14.59 -9.25 -1.48
N VAL A 192 -15.87 -9.59 -1.70
CA VAL A 192 -16.72 -9.00 -2.73
C VAL A 192 -17.55 -7.82 -2.21
N TYR A 193 -17.47 -6.67 -2.87
CA TYR A 193 -18.30 -5.50 -2.62
C TYR A 193 -19.33 -5.34 -3.74
N CYS A 194 -20.59 -5.70 -3.47
CA CYS A 194 -21.62 -5.79 -4.51
C CYS A 194 -22.31 -4.45 -4.78
N ASN A 195 -22.20 -3.94 -6.01
CA ASN A 195 -22.90 -2.71 -6.45
C ASN A 195 -24.36 -2.98 -6.88
N ASP A 196 -24.64 -4.21 -7.31
CA ASP A 196 -25.98 -4.76 -7.56
C ASP A 196 -26.84 -3.98 -8.57
N ARG A 197 -26.30 -3.75 -9.77
CA ARG A 197 -26.93 -2.95 -10.85
C ARG A 197 -27.89 -3.76 -11.73
N GLU A 198 -28.37 -4.93 -11.29
CA GLU A 198 -29.34 -5.71 -12.09
C GLU A 198 -30.69 -5.00 -12.10
N VAL A 199 -31.43 -5.07 -13.20
CA VAL A 199 -32.78 -4.47 -13.26
C VAL A 199 -33.72 -5.32 -12.43
N GLY A 200 -34.35 -4.70 -11.44
CA GLY A 200 -35.34 -5.34 -10.58
C GLY A 200 -36.77 -5.16 -11.05
N SER A 201 -37.12 -3.97 -11.56
CA SER A 201 -38.46 -3.66 -12.07
C SER A 201 -38.40 -2.55 -13.11
N GLY A 202 -39.28 -2.63 -14.11
CA GLY A 202 -39.26 -1.77 -15.29
C GLY A 202 -38.29 -2.26 -16.37
N THR A 203 -37.99 -1.39 -17.32
CA THR A 203 -37.08 -1.66 -18.44
C THR A 203 -35.89 -0.72 -18.34
N TYR A 204 -34.66 -1.27 -18.45
CA TYR A 204 -33.46 -0.45 -18.46
C TYR A 204 -33.57 0.69 -19.47
N SER A 205 -33.16 1.89 -19.04
CA SER A 205 -33.05 3.04 -19.91
C SER A 205 -31.88 3.90 -19.50
N ALA A 206 -31.00 4.24 -20.44
CA ALA A 206 -29.88 5.13 -20.14
C ALA A 206 -30.37 6.53 -19.71
N THR A 207 -31.36 7.06 -20.42
CA THR A 207 -31.86 8.44 -20.27
C THR A 207 -33.38 8.59 -20.39
N GLY A 208 -34.11 7.48 -20.54
CA GLY A 208 -35.55 7.45 -20.79
C GLY A 208 -36.37 7.25 -19.52
N ASN A 209 -37.30 6.29 -19.56
CA ASN A 209 -38.27 6.08 -18.48
C ASN A 209 -37.63 5.52 -17.21
N GLN A 210 -38.23 5.85 -16.06
CA GLN A 210 -37.85 5.33 -14.75
C GLN A 210 -37.80 3.80 -14.72
N PHE A 211 -36.80 3.27 -14.01
CA PHE A 211 -36.73 1.86 -13.63
C PHE A 211 -36.00 1.70 -12.30
N TYR A 212 -36.12 0.52 -11.70
CA TYR A 212 -35.56 0.21 -10.38
C TYR A 212 -34.55 -0.92 -10.49
N TYR A 213 -33.43 -0.78 -9.79
CA TYR A 213 -32.45 -1.84 -9.65
C TYR A 213 -32.95 -2.90 -8.65
N VAL A 214 -32.40 -4.11 -8.73
CA VAL A 214 -32.87 -5.28 -7.97
C VAL A 214 -32.80 -5.06 -6.46
N GLY A 215 -31.79 -4.33 -5.98
CA GLY A 215 -31.70 -3.93 -4.57
C GLY A 215 -32.93 -3.13 -4.10
N TYR A 216 -33.46 -2.22 -4.94
CA TYR A 216 -34.67 -1.47 -4.62
C TYR A 216 -35.91 -2.35 -4.56
N THR A 217 -36.13 -3.22 -5.55
CA THR A 217 -37.27 -4.15 -5.51
C THR A 217 -37.19 -5.07 -4.28
N ARG A 218 -35.99 -5.61 -4.02
CA ARG A 218 -35.72 -6.56 -2.93
C ARG A 218 -35.91 -5.94 -1.54
N LEU A 219 -35.44 -4.71 -1.32
CA LEU A 219 -35.44 -4.05 0.00
C LEU A 219 -36.62 -3.09 0.20
N GLY A 220 -37.06 -2.43 -0.87
CA GLY A 220 -38.16 -1.48 -0.87
C GLY A 220 -39.52 -2.16 -0.83
N ALA A 221 -39.80 -3.08 -1.74
CA ALA A 221 -41.08 -3.77 -1.81
C ALA A 221 -41.09 -5.07 -0.98
N ASN A 222 -40.09 -5.93 -1.18
CA ASN A 222 -40.17 -7.32 -0.70
C ASN A 222 -39.60 -7.54 0.70
N LYS A 223 -38.81 -6.60 1.23
CA LYS A 223 -38.14 -6.71 2.54
C LYS A 223 -37.33 -8.01 2.67
N ASN A 224 -36.56 -8.37 1.65
CA ASN A 224 -35.90 -9.66 1.57
C ASN A 224 -34.39 -9.55 1.23
N PRO A 225 -33.54 -9.07 2.14
CA PRO A 225 -32.13 -8.79 1.84
C PRO A 225 -31.32 -10.04 1.46
N SER A 226 -30.26 -9.86 0.67
CA SER A 226 -29.36 -10.91 0.20
C SER A 226 -27.91 -10.46 0.25
N TYR A 227 -26.99 -11.36 0.62
CA TYR A 227 -25.55 -11.12 0.50
C TYR A 227 -24.97 -11.54 -0.86
N ASN A 228 -25.66 -12.39 -1.62
CA ASN A 228 -25.17 -12.88 -2.90
C ASN A 228 -24.99 -11.74 -3.90
N CYS A 229 -23.87 -11.76 -4.63
CA CYS A 229 -23.64 -10.89 -5.78
C CYS A 229 -23.62 -11.73 -7.05
N THR A 230 -24.74 -11.76 -7.77
CA THR A 230 -24.96 -12.68 -8.89
C THR A 230 -24.15 -12.33 -10.13
N ASN A 231 -23.80 -11.06 -10.32
CA ASN A 231 -23.14 -10.57 -11.53
C ASN A 231 -21.66 -10.28 -11.31
N GLU A 232 -20.78 -10.94 -12.06
CA GLU A 232 -19.33 -10.74 -11.94
C GLU A 232 -18.87 -9.30 -12.26
N TYR A 233 -19.64 -8.53 -13.04
CA TYR A 233 -19.32 -7.12 -13.32
C TYR A 233 -19.75 -6.16 -12.22
N ASP A 234 -20.48 -6.63 -11.20
CA ASP A 234 -20.87 -5.87 -10.02
C ASP A 234 -20.21 -6.36 -8.73
N ALA A 235 -19.53 -7.51 -8.78
CA ALA A 235 -18.86 -8.15 -7.67
C ALA A 235 -17.44 -7.59 -7.48
N PHE A 236 -17.33 -6.34 -7.02
CA PHE A 236 -16.05 -5.65 -6.94
C PHE A 236 -15.08 -6.32 -5.94
N SER A 237 -13.87 -6.63 -6.38
CA SER A 237 -12.76 -7.09 -5.53
C SER A 237 -11.41 -6.83 -6.22
N VAL A 238 -10.30 -7.01 -5.51
CA VAL A 238 -8.96 -6.85 -6.11
C VAL A 238 -8.68 -7.96 -7.14
N ASN A 239 -9.20 -9.17 -6.88
CA ASN A 239 -8.94 -10.35 -7.72
C ASN A 239 -9.95 -10.55 -8.87
N ASN A 240 -11.10 -9.86 -8.86
CA ASN A 240 -12.07 -9.97 -9.94
C ASN A 240 -11.67 -9.08 -11.12
N THR A 241 -11.28 -9.66 -12.24
CA THR A 241 -10.82 -8.92 -13.44
C THR A 241 -11.94 -8.15 -14.17
N LYS A 242 -13.22 -8.46 -13.93
CA LYS A 242 -14.38 -7.78 -14.54
C LYS A 242 -14.85 -6.56 -13.72
N ALA A 243 -14.63 -6.62 -12.42
CA ALA A 243 -14.98 -5.58 -11.46
C ALA A 243 -13.77 -5.28 -10.56
N GLN A 244 -12.64 -4.98 -11.19
CA GLN A 244 -11.36 -4.91 -10.46
C GLN A 244 -11.23 -3.62 -9.65
N LEU A 245 -10.90 -3.79 -8.37
CA LEU A 245 -10.49 -2.71 -7.48
C LEU A 245 -8.98 -2.57 -7.43
N THR A 246 -8.52 -1.32 -7.34
CA THR A 246 -7.10 -1.01 -7.09
C THR A 246 -6.71 -1.32 -5.66
N TYR A 247 -7.61 -1.04 -4.71
CA TYR A 247 -7.43 -1.27 -3.28
C TYR A 247 -8.61 -2.07 -2.71
N PRO A 248 -8.42 -2.91 -1.68
CA PRO A 248 -9.47 -3.77 -1.10
C PRO A 248 -10.46 -2.99 -0.20
N ILE A 249 -11.04 -1.90 -0.72
CA ILE A 249 -11.90 -0.96 0.01
C ILE A 249 -13.09 -0.52 -0.85
N ALA A 250 -14.26 -0.36 -0.22
CA ALA A 250 -15.45 0.19 -0.86
C ALA A 250 -16.40 0.80 0.18
N LEU A 251 -17.71 0.65 0.00
CA LEU A 251 -18.79 1.13 0.87
C LEU A 251 -19.66 -0.02 1.36
N MET A 252 -20.44 0.25 2.42
CA MET A 252 -21.44 -0.68 2.95
C MET A 252 -22.61 -0.83 1.96
N THR A 253 -23.19 -2.03 1.86
CA THR A 253 -24.32 -2.28 0.96
C THR A 253 -25.66 -1.99 1.63
N ALA A 254 -26.69 -1.81 0.80
CA ALA A 254 -28.07 -1.61 1.26
C ALA A 254 -28.64 -2.85 1.97
N ASP A 255 -28.25 -4.05 1.55
CA ASP A 255 -28.64 -5.30 2.19
C ASP A 255 -28.00 -5.45 3.58
N GLU A 256 -26.74 -5.05 3.73
CA GLU A 256 -26.05 -5.03 5.02
C GLU A 256 -26.77 -4.14 6.05
N ILE A 257 -27.34 -3.01 5.62
CA ILE A 257 -28.19 -2.16 6.45
C ILE A 257 -29.45 -2.91 6.92
N SER A 258 -30.10 -3.65 6.01
CA SER A 258 -31.33 -4.39 6.32
C SER A 258 -31.05 -5.56 7.28
N TYR A 259 -29.96 -6.27 7.06
CA TYR A 259 -29.46 -7.29 7.98
C TYR A 259 -29.11 -6.72 9.35
N ALA A 260 -28.50 -5.53 9.42
CA ALA A 260 -28.18 -4.86 10.68
C ALA A 260 -29.42 -4.35 11.44
N GLY A 261 -30.59 -4.27 10.80
CA GLY A 261 -31.86 -3.93 11.44
C GLY A 261 -32.60 -2.74 10.83
N GLY A 262 -32.05 -2.11 9.79
CA GLY A 262 -32.71 -1.07 9.02
C GLY A 262 -33.88 -1.61 8.20
N VAL A 263 -34.86 -0.77 7.94
CA VAL A 263 -35.95 -1.06 6.99
C VAL A 263 -36.14 0.18 6.14
N TRP A 264 -36.29 -0.01 4.83
CA TRP A 264 -36.51 1.08 3.87
C TRP A 264 -37.59 2.04 4.40
N ILE A 265 -37.28 3.35 4.35
CA ILE A 265 -38.06 4.51 4.83
C ILE A 265 -38.39 4.56 6.33
N LYS A 266 -37.89 3.63 7.15
CA LYS A 266 -38.07 3.63 8.61
C LYS A 266 -36.81 4.09 9.34
N ASN A 267 -36.99 4.70 10.50
CA ASN A 267 -35.90 5.01 11.43
C ASN A 267 -35.44 3.74 12.16
N ALA A 268 -34.13 3.54 12.27
CA ALA A 268 -33.54 2.41 12.98
C ALA A 268 -32.22 2.83 13.64
N ALA A 269 -32.28 3.15 14.93
CA ALA A 269 -31.09 3.49 15.71
C ALA A 269 -30.31 2.22 16.08
N THR A 270 -29.43 1.77 15.19
CA THR A 270 -28.65 0.52 15.32
C THR A 270 -27.16 0.81 15.48
N TRP A 271 -26.37 -0.25 15.63
CA TRP A 271 -24.93 -0.19 15.84
C TRP A 271 -24.15 0.60 14.76
N TYR A 272 -24.64 0.67 13.52
CA TYR A 272 -23.96 1.41 12.44
C TYR A 272 -24.20 2.93 12.56
N TYR A 273 -25.24 3.34 13.29
CA TYR A 273 -25.62 4.73 13.52
C TYR A 273 -25.09 5.28 14.83
N LEU A 274 -25.01 4.44 15.85
CA LEU A 274 -24.65 4.83 17.22
C LEU A 274 -23.14 4.73 17.47
N ASN A 275 -22.60 5.72 18.17
CA ASN A 275 -21.27 5.68 18.75
C ASN A 275 -21.31 5.02 20.15
N SER A 276 -20.17 4.88 20.80
CA SER A 276 -20.09 4.17 22.10
C SER A 276 -20.83 4.85 23.25
N LYS A 277 -21.26 6.11 23.12
CA LYS A 277 -22.11 6.82 24.08
C LYS A 277 -23.59 6.78 23.72
N GLY A 278 -23.97 6.06 22.67
CA GLY A 278 -25.35 6.03 22.18
C GLY A 278 -25.78 7.31 21.44
N ASN A 279 -24.83 8.15 21.03
CA ASN A 279 -25.09 9.31 20.19
C ASN A 279 -24.94 8.95 18.71
N ALA A 280 -25.47 9.79 17.81
CA ALA A 280 -25.23 9.65 16.38
C ALA A 280 -23.73 9.73 16.05
N SER A 281 -23.23 8.78 15.27
CA SER A 281 -21.84 8.74 14.79
C SER A 281 -21.52 9.81 13.75
N ILE A 282 -22.54 10.45 13.19
CA ILE A 282 -22.43 11.57 12.23
C ILE A 282 -23.39 12.67 12.67
N LYS A 283 -22.87 13.83 13.06
CA LYS A 283 -23.66 14.97 13.57
C LYS A 283 -23.47 16.28 12.80
N ASN A 284 -22.45 16.38 11.95
CA ASN A 284 -22.17 17.59 11.17
C ASN A 284 -22.62 17.47 9.70
N GLY A 285 -23.08 18.58 9.11
CA GLY A 285 -23.54 18.64 7.71
C GLY A 285 -24.99 18.15 7.53
N GLN A 286 -25.29 17.57 6.37
CA GLN A 286 -26.59 16.93 6.09
C GLN A 286 -26.83 15.70 7.01
N ASN A 287 -25.82 15.21 7.72
CA ASN A 287 -25.85 14.00 8.55
C ASN A 287 -26.24 12.73 7.78
N GLU A 288 -25.86 12.67 6.50
CA GLU A 288 -26.16 11.55 5.62
C GLU A 288 -24.87 10.96 5.05
N TRP A 289 -24.90 9.68 4.70
CA TRP A 289 -23.75 9.01 4.10
C TRP A 289 -24.15 7.97 3.05
N TRP A 290 -23.26 7.76 2.09
CA TRP A 290 -23.48 6.94 0.92
C TRP A 290 -23.35 5.44 1.18
N LEU A 291 -24.21 4.66 0.51
CA LEU A 291 -24.09 3.20 0.40
C LEU A 291 -23.65 2.81 -1.01
N LEU A 292 -23.14 1.59 -1.16
CA LEU A 292 -22.63 1.08 -2.44
C LEU A 292 -23.74 0.76 -3.46
N SER A 293 -24.89 0.29 -2.98
CA SER A 293 -25.90 -0.33 -3.83
C SER A 293 -26.66 0.68 -4.69
N ALA A 294 -26.93 0.32 -5.95
CA ALA A 294 -27.76 1.12 -6.85
C ALA A 294 -29.24 1.02 -6.47
N ALA A 295 -29.99 2.13 -6.56
CA ALA A 295 -31.41 2.17 -6.19
C ALA A 295 -32.32 2.29 -7.42
N SER A 296 -32.16 3.35 -8.22
CA SER A 296 -33.03 3.58 -9.38
C SER A 296 -32.44 4.55 -10.40
N TRP A 297 -33.05 4.56 -11.58
CA TRP A 297 -33.10 5.72 -12.45
C TRP A 297 -34.47 6.38 -12.27
N ASP A 298 -34.51 7.61 -11.75
CA ASP A 298 -35.76 8.24 -11.29
C ASP A 298 -36.50 9.05 -12.36
N THR A 299 -37.68 9.57 -12.00
CA THR A 299 -38.53 10.39 -12.87
C THR A 299 -37.93 11.76 -13.20
N ASP A 300 -37.03 12.24 -12.36
CA ASP A 300 -36.31 13.51 -12.55
C ASP A 300 -35.08 13.33 -13.46
N LYS A 301 -34.95 12.15 -14.08
CA LYS A 301 -33.85 11.73 -14.95
C LYS A 301 -32.51 11.78 -14.22
N SER A 302 -32.50 11.20 -13.03
CA SER A 302 -31.36 11.12 -12.14
C SER A 302 -31.00 9.69 -11.78
N SER A 303 -29.69 9.42 -11.77
CA SER A 303 -29.11 8.24 -11.13
C SER A 303 -29.24 8.35 -9.61
N VAL A 304 -29.77 7.31 -8.98
CA VAL A 304 -30.04 7.27 -7.54
C VAL A 304 -29.37 6.05 -6.90
N VAL A 305 -28.67 6.29 -5.80
CA VAL A 305 -28.03 5.26 -4.96
C VAL A 305 -28.58 5.31 -3.54
N PHE A 306 -28.45 4.21 -2.80
CA PHE A 306 -28.93 4.16 -1.43
C PHE A 306 -28.07 5.02 -0.48
N LYS A 307 -28.68 5.47 0.62
CA LYS A 307 -28.04 6.26 1.68
C LYS A 307 -28.65 6.00 3.04
N ILE A 308 -27.96 6.44 4.09
CA ILE A 308 -28.51 6.56 5.44
C ILE A 308 -28.61 8.03 5.80
N SER A 309 -29.74 8.43 6.38
CA SER A 309 -30.00 9.81 6.82
C SER A 309 -30.15 9.91 8.33
N SER A 310 -29.48 10.90 8.90
CA SER A 310 -29.65 11.33 10.29
C SER A 310 -29.99 12.82 10.38
N ALA A 311 -30.55 13.37 9.30
CA ALA A 311 -30.99 14.76 9.24
C ALA A 311 -32.26 14.95 10.07
N GLN A 312 -32.35 16.08 10.78
CA GLN A 312 -33.56 16.48 11.54
C GLN A 312 -34.00 15.43 12.59
N ASP A 313 -35.18 14.84 12.40
CA ASP A 313 -35.82 13.83 13.26
C ASP A 313 -35.53 12.38 12.83
N ARG A 314 -34.77 12.20 11.75
CA ARG A 314 -34.40 10.88 11.22
C ARG A 314 -33.29 10.28 12.06
N LYS A 315 -33.50 9.04 12.53
CA LYS A 315 -32.54 8.26 13.32
C LYS A 315 -32.05 7.09 12.50
N ALA A 316 -31.06 7.35 11.64
CA ALA A 316 -30.58 6.40 10.65
C ALA A 316 -31.67 5.87 9.71
N GLN A 317 -32.46 6.78 9.15
CA GLN A 317 -33.45 6.41 8.15
C GLN A 317 -32.75 5.85 6.91
N PHE A 318 -33.14 4.63 6.54
CA PHE A 318 -32.66 3.97 5.33
C PHE A 318 -33.43 4.49 4.11
N GLY A 319 -32.73 5.13 3.17
CA GLY A 319 -33.33 5.80 2.01
C GLY A 319 -32.42 5.78 0.79
N ALA A 320 -32.69 6.65 -0.17
CA ALA A 320 -31.88 6.82 -1.38
C ALA A 320 -31.79 8.30 -1.77
N GLN A 321 -30.80 8.64 -2.59
CA GLN A 321 -30.57 10.01 -3.04
C GLN A 321 -29.88 10.03 -4.41
N SER A 322 -30.15 11.09 -5.17
CA SER A 322 -29.49 11.34 -6.45
C SER A 322 -27.97 11.51 -6.27
N VAL A 323 -27.19 10.87 -7.15
CA VAL A 323 -25.72 10.71 -7.02
C VAL A 323 -24.94 12.03 -6.95
N GLN A 324 -25.48 13.13 -7.50
CA GLN A 324 -24.84 14.45 -7.52
C GLN A 324 -24.87 15.19 -6.18
N TYR A 325 -25.74 14.79 -5.25
CA TYR A 325 -25.78 15.43 -3.94
C TYR A 325 -24.51 15.10 -3.17
N LYS A 326 -24.08 15.98 -2.28
CA LYS A 326 -22.86 15.76 -1.50
C LYS A 326 -23.24 15.20 -0.15
N LEU A 327 -22.75 14.00 0.17
CA LEU A 327 -22.95 13.33 1.47
C LEU A 327 -21.61 12.84 2.03
N HIS A 328 -21.62 12.38 3.28
CA HIS A 328 -20.42 11.82 3.91
C HIS A 328 -20.06 10.44 3.37
N VAL A 329 -18.78 10.08 3.51
CA VAL A 329 -18.22 8.82 2.99
C VAL A 329 -17.71 7.97 4.15
N ARG A 330 -18.20 6.72 4.24
CA ARG A 330 -17.78 5.75 5.26
C ARG A 330 -17.21 4.50 4.62
N PRO A 331 -15.89 4.34 4.62
CA PRO A 331 -15.29 3.20 3.95
C PRO A 331 -15.55 1.87 4.65
N VAL A 332 -15.52 0.80 3.87
CA VAL A 332 -15.61 -0.58 4.32
C VAL A 332 -14.41 -1.36 3.81
N ILE A 333 -13.77 -2.11 4.72
CA ILE A 333 -12.66 -3.02 4.44
C ILE A 333 -13.00 -4.42 4.93
N SER A 334 -12.22 -5.43 4.50
CA SER A 334 -12.36 -6.80 5.02
C SER A 334 -11.00 -7.34 5.48
N LEU A 335 -10.88 -7.69 6.76
CA LEU A 335 -9.69 -8.31 7.34
C LEU A 335 -9.61 -9.79 6.95
N LYS A 336 -8.42 -10.29 6.61
CA LYS A 336 -8.22 -11.71 6.24
C LYS A 336 -8.71 -12.67 7.32
N LYS A 337 -9.10 -13.88 6.89
CA LYS A 337 -9.62 -14.95 7.75
C LYS A 337 -8.64 -15.35 8.88
N ASP A 338 -7.36 -15.44 8.54
CA ASP A 338 -6.35 -16.11 9.38
C ASP A 338 -5.50 -15.14 10.21
N LEU A 339 -5.99 -13.91 10.45
CA LEU A 339 -5.27 -12.94 11.27
C LEU A 339 -5.24 -13.38 12.73
N ILE A 340 -4.06 -13.29 13.34
CA ILE A 340 -3.84 -13.65 14.74
C ILE A 340 -4.50 -12.61 15.64
N TYR A 341 -5.35 -13.09 16.56
CA TYR A 341 -5.95 -12.27 17.60
C TYR A 341 -4.90 -11.87 18.63
N LYS A 342 -4.89 -10.59 19.02
CA LYS A 342 -3.99 -10.08 20.06
C LYS A 342 -4.69 -9.85 21.39
N SER A 343 -5.74 -9.03 21.40
CA SER A 343 -6.46 -8.63 22.61
C SER A 343 -7.82 -7.99 22.31
N GLY A 344 -8.65 -7.79 23.34
CA GLY A 344 -9.96 -7.13 23.25
C GLY A 344 -11.14 -8.09 23.32
N ASP A 345 -12.30 -7.58 23.74
CA ASP A 345 -13.59 -8.29 23.83
C ASP A 345 -14.65 -7.71 22.89
N GLY A 346 -14.23 -6.78 22.02
CA GLY A 346 -15.10 -6.10 21.07
C GLY A 346 -15.91 -4.96 21.64
N SER A 347 -15.82 -4.66 22.94
CA SER A 347 -16.42 -3.45 23.51
C SER A 347 -15.69 -2.19 23.03
N ALA A 348 -16.34 -1.02 23.15
CA ALA A 348 -15.72 0.25 22.77
C ALA A 348 -14.45 0.57 23.60
N THR A 349 -14.40 0.13 24.85
CA THR A 349 -13.28 0.33 25.78
C THR A 349 -12.17 -0.70 25.59
N SER A 350 -12.50 -1.87 25.03
CA SER A 350 -11.58 -2.97 24.78
C SER A 350 -11.86 -3.59 23.39
N PRO A 351 -11.67 -2.80 22.30
CA PRO A 351 -11.97 -3.27 20.95
C PRO A 351 -11.04 -4.43 20.57
N TYR A 352 -11.51 -5.34 19.71
CA TYR A 352 -10.65 -6.39 19.18
C TYR A 352 -9.44 -5.79 18.44
N THR A 353 -8.28 -6.40 18.62
CA THR A 353 -7.02 -6.06 17.96
C THR A 353 -6.36 -7.31 17.41
N ILE A 354 -5.55 -7.14 16.37
CA ILE A 354 -4.75 -8.21 15.78
C ILE A 354 -3.27 -8.03 16.12
N GLU A 355 -2.48 -9.07 15.93
CA GLU A 355 -1.02 -8.94 15.90
C GLU A 355 -0.58 -8.26 14.60
N GLU A 356 -0.37 -6.96 14.69
CA GLU A 356 0.30 -6.19 13.64
C GLU A 356 1.82 -6.40 13.77
N VAL A 357 2.42 -6.88 12.69
CA VAL A 357 3.87 -7.07 12.54
C VAL A 357 4.40 -5.82 11.86
N ALA A 358 5.20 -5.06 12.60
CA ALA A 358 5.89 -3.89 12.07
C ALA A 358 6.69 -4.30 10.83
N ASP A 359 6.68 -3.44 9.81
CA ASP A 359 7.53 -3.65 8.64
C ASP A 359 9.00 -3.61 9.07
N PRO A 360 9.80 -4.60 8.66
CA PRO A 360 11.20 -4.68 9.08
C PRO A 360 12.01 -3.52 8.52
N LYS A 361 13.08 -3.11 9.23
CA LYS A 361 14.08 -2.23 8.62
C LYS A 361 14.69 -2.93 7.42
N LEU A 362 14.86 -2.20 6.32
CA LEU A 362 15.47 -2.72 5.10
C LEU A 362 16.89 -3.21 5.37
N THR A 363 17.63 -2.55 6.28
CA THR A 363 18.96 -3.00 6.71
C THR A 363 18.91 -4.40 7.32
N ASP A 364 17.94 -4.70 8.18
CA ASP A 364 17.77 -6.04 8.76
C ASP A 364 17.45 -7.08 7.67
N VAL A 365 16.55 -6.73 6.74
CA VAL A 365 16.21 -7.60 5.59
C VAL A 365 17.45 -7.90 4.75
N ILE A 366 18.26 -6.90 4.41
CA ILE A 366 19.48 -7.10 3.61
C ILE A 366 20.49 -7.96 4.39
N LYS A 367 20.68 -7.69 5.69
CA LYS A 367 21.62 -8.43 6.56
C LYS A 367 21.28 -9.92 6.69
N THR A 368 19.99 -10.27 6.62
CA THR A 368 19.54 -11.67 6.64
C THR A 368 19.72 -12.40 5.31
N ASN A 369 19.64 -11.67 4.18
CA ASN A 369 19.61 -12.27 2.85
C ASN A 369 20.95 -12.21 2.10
N THR A 370 21.86 -11.33 2.50
CA THR A 370 23.09 -11.09 1.75
C THR A 370 24.28 -10.80 2.64
N VAL A 371 25.38 -11.54 2.48
CA VAL A 371 26.67 -11.27 3.12
C VAL A 371 27.77 -11.72 2.18
N ASN A 372 28.78 -10.88 2.00
CA ASN A 372 30.04 -11.25 1.38
C ASN A 372 31.23 -10.78 2.22
N GLU A 373 32.44 -11.07 1.75
CA GLU A 373 33.67 -10.78 2.48
C GLU A 373 33.94 -9.28 2.72
N ASN A 374 33.19 -8.37 2.10
CA ASN A 374 33.30 -6.92 2.29
C ASN A 374 31.97 -6.24 2.65
N GLY A 375 31.06 -6.97 3.30
CA GLY A 375 29.85 -6.43 3.91
C GLY A 375 28.55 -7.05 3.38
N TYR A 376 27.48 -6.26 3.38
CA TYR A 376 26.13 -6.72 3.00
C TYR A 376 25.81 -6.22 1.59
N ARG A 377 26.04 -7.06 0.57
CA ARG A 377 25.87 -6.72 -0.86
C ARG A 377 25.13 -7.82 -1.60
N TYR A 378 24.26 -7.44 -2.53
CA TYR A 378 23.54 -8.40 -3.38
C TYR A 378 24.44 -8.94 -4.50
N GLU A 379 24.39 -10.24 -4.74
CA GLU A 379 25.21 -10.96 -5.71
C GLU A 379 24.40 -11.91 -6.60
N GLY A 380 24.99 -12.31 -7.72
CA GLY A 380 24.45 -13.32 -8.64
C GLY A 380 23.70 -12.71 -9.81
N THR A 381 23.04 -13.57 -10.60
CA THR A 381 22.44 -13.18 -11.89
C THR A 381 21.23 -12.27 -11.74
N ASN A 382 20.34 -12.59 -10.80
CA ASN A 382 19.13 -11.79 -10.55
C ASN A 382 18.65 -11.88 -9.08
N PRO A 383 19.38 -11.26 -8.14
CA PRO A 383 18.96 -11.25 -6.74
C PRO A 383 17.62 -10.51 -6.54
N ASN A 384 16.91 -10.87 -5.46
CA ASN A 384 15.68 -10.21 -5.00
C ASN A 384 15.99 -8.87 -4.32
N ASN A 385 16.45 -7.90 -5.11
CA ASN A 385 16.92 -6.60 -4.64
C ASN A 385 16.17 -5.42 -5.26
N TYR A 386 14.96 -5.63 -5.76
CA TYR A 386 14.14 -4.59 -6.37
C TYR A 386 13.44 -3.75 -5.31
N ILE A 387 13.43 -2.43 -5.48
CA ILE A 387 12.76 -1.48 -4.59
C ILE A 387 12.12 -0.36 -5.40
N TYR A 388 10.94 0.08 -5.01
CA TYR A 388 10.32 1.25 -5.60
C TYR A 388 10.73 2.53 -4.89
N MET A 389 11.06 3.55 -5.68
CA MET A 389 11.21 4.93 -5.23
C MET A 389 10.25 5.82 -6.02
N THR A 390 9.67 6.82 -5.38
CA THR A 390 8.75 7.75 -6.05
C THR A 390 9.43 9.09 -6.23
N ASN A 391 9.45 9.58 -7.48
CA ASN A 391 9.84 10.94 -7.78
C ASN A 391 8.67 11.88 -7.42
N LYS A 392 8.86 12.71 -6.40
CA LYS A 392 7.83 13.63 -5.88
C LYS A 392 7.38 14.67 -6.90
N SER A 393 8.25 15.06 -7.83
CA SER A 393 7.95 16.10 -8.82
C SER A 393 7.01 15.60 -9.93
N THR A 394 7.13 14.33 -10.31
CA THR A 394 6.31 13.70 -11.36
C THR A 394 5.24 12.77 -10.80
N ASN A 395 5.33 12.40 -9.52
CA ASN A 395 4.55 11.36 -8.86
C ASN A 395 4.69 9.97 -9.52
N GLU A 396 5.76 9.77 -10.31
CA GLU A 396 6.03 8.50 -10.97
C GLU A 396 6.74 7.54 -10.01
N LYS A 397 6.29 6.28 -10.04
CA LYS A 397 6.91 5.17 -9.31
C LYS A 397 8.00 4.57 -10.18
N GLU A 398 9.21 4.63 -9.69
CA GLU A 398 10.40 4.19 -10.39
C GLU A 398 10.98 2.94 -9.75
N LEU A 399 11.47 2.02 -10.58
CA LEU A 399 12.09 0.79 -10.10
C LEU A 399 13.61 1.01 -9.90
N TRP A 400 14.10 0.61 -8.75
CA TRP A 400 15.50 0.71 -8.36
C TRP A 400 15.97 -0.66 -7.87
N ARG A 401 17.30 -0.85 -7.82
CA ARG A 401 17.92 -2.07 -7.30
C ARG A 401 18.88 -1.73 -6.18
N ILE A 402 18.79 -2.46 -5.08
CA ILE A 402 19.65 -2.31 -3.92
C ILE A 402 21.01 -2.94 -4.21
N ILE A 403 22.07 -2.16 -4.04
CA ILE A 403 23.45 -2.64 -4.15
C ILE A 403 23.84 -3.31 -2.83
N GLY A 404 23.62 -2.63 -1.71
CA GLY A 404 24.03 -3.10 -0.40
C GLY A 404 24.05 -2.01 0.67
N ILE A 405 24.64 -2.33 1.82
CA ILE A 405 24.81 -1.46 2.98
C ILE A 405 26.25 -0.97 3.06
N PHE A 406 26.44 0.34 3.33
CA PHE A 406 27.73 1.01 3.36
C PHE A 406 27.83 2.01 4.51
N ASN A 407 29.01 2.17 5.13
CA ASN A 407 29.27 3.19 6.15
C ASN A 407 29.78 4.50 5.53
N ASP A 408 29.11 4.91 4.47
CA ASP A 408 29.53 6.03 3.63
C ASP A 408 28.53 7.18 3.68
N GLY A 409 27.69 7.27 4.72
CA GLY A 409 26.84 8.43 4.96
C GLY A 409 27.64 9.74 5.08
N ALA A 410 26.95 10.88 5.03
CA ALA A 410 27.63 12.19 5.03
C ALA A 410 28.52 12.38 6.27
N ASN A 411 28.16 11.76 7.40
CA ASN A 411 28.90 11.75 8.65
C ASN A 411 29.52 10.37 8.97
N GLY A 412 29.58 9.46 8.00
CA GLY A 412 30.08 8.09 8.17
C GLY A 412 29.05 7.10 8.73
N GLU A 413 27.77 7.48 8.81
CA GLU A 413 26.68 6.59 9.18
C GLU A 413 26.39 5.50 8.13
N GLU A 414 25.66 4.46 8.56
CA GLU A 414 25.17 3.40 7.68
C GLU A 414 24.13 3.95 6.69
N VAL A 415 24.29 3.63 5.42
CA VAL A 415 23.37 3.98 4.32
C VAL A 415 23.16 2.80 3.39
N ILE A 416 22.03 2.78 2.69
CA ILE A 416 21.70 1.75 1.71
C ILE A 416 21.87 2.33 0.31
N ARG A 417 22.80 1.82 -0.48
CA ARG A 417 22.97 2.29 -1.86
C ARG A 417 22.01 1.60 -2.80
N VAL A 418 21.36 2.37 -3.67
CA VAL A 418 20.41 1.91 -4.67
C VAL A 418 20.76 2.48 -6.04
N ARG A 419 20.64 1.69 -7.10
CA ARG A 419 20.84 2.11 -8.50
C ARG A 419 19.54 2.08 -9.27
N ARG A 420 19.35 3.01 -10.22
CA ARG A 420 18.15 3.00 -11.06
C ARG A 420 18.10 1.72 -11.90
N HIS A 421 16.92 1.11 -12.00
CA HIS A 421 16.67 0.01 -12.93
C HIS A 421 16.11 0.53 -14.24
N TYR A 422 16.73 0.12 -15.35
CA TYR A 422 16.19 0.30 -16.69
C TYR A 422 15.97 -1.08 -17.30
N GLU A 423 14.93 -1.21 -18.12
CA GLU A 423 14.76 -2.39 -18.94
C GLU A 423 15.92 -2.49 -19.94
N LYS A 424 16.24 -3.71 -20.37
CA LYS A 424 17.32 -3.93 -21.34
C LYS A 424 17.12 -3.03 -22.57
N ASP A 425 18.20 -2.44 -23.05
CA ASP A 425 18.25 -1.54 -24.22
C ASP A 425 17.51 -0.19 -24.06
N SER A 426 17.05 0.16 -22.85
CA SER A 426 16.35 1.43 -22.55
C SER A 426 17.20 2.45 -21.76
N TYR A 427 18.51 2.22 -21.67
CA TYR A 427 19.40 3.05 -20.86
C TYR A 427 19.56 4.46 -21.43
N PRO A 428 19.34 5.52 -20.63
CA PRO A 428 19.76 6.86 -21.00
C PRO A 428 21.28 6.91 -21.19
N THR A 429 21.74 7.53 -22.27
CA THR A 429 23.18 7.68 -22.55
C THR A 429 23.62 9.13 -22.40
N MET A 430 24.81 9.34 -21.82
CA MET A 430 25.46 10.65 -21.83
C MET A 430 26.98 10.52 -21.70
N ALA A 431 27.66 11.59 -22.08
CA ALA A 431 29.09 11.76 -21.83
C ALA A 431 29.32 11.88 -20.31
N TYR A 432 30.38 11.23 -19.81
CA TYR A 432 30.85 11.44 -18.45
C TYR A 432 31.16 12.91 -18.20
N ASP A 433 31.87 13.54 -19.14
CA ASP A 433 32.07 14.98 -19.14
C ASP A 433 32.33 15.53 -20.54
N SER A 434 31.54 16.53 -20.98
CA SER A 434 31.81 17.21 -22.25
C SER A 434 33.08 18.05 -22.21
N ASN A 435 33.54 18.46 -21.02
CA ASN A 435 34.71 19.32 -20.82
C ASN A 435 36.04 18.55 -20.72
N LYS A 436 36.04 17.24 -21.00
CA LYS A 436 37.24 16.38 -20.99
C LYS A 436 37.91 16.26 -19.61
N THR A 437 37.13 16.32 -18.54
CA THR A 437 37.62 16.10 -17.17
C THR A 437 37.09 14.81 -16.58
N ASN A 438 37.82 14.25 -15.61
CA ASN A 438 37.42 13.03 -14.92
C ASN A 438 37.03 13.24 -13.45
N HIS A 439 36.94 14.49 -12.99
CA HIS A 439 36.55 14.81 -11.63
C HIS A 439 35.03 14.89 -11.50
N PHE A 440 34.40 13.76 -11.18
CA PHE A 440 32.93 13.57 -11.21
C PHE A 440 32.10 14.75 -10.69
N PRO A 441 32.33 15.34 -9.49
CA PRO A 441 31.47 16.40 -8.97
C PRO A 441 31.52 17.71 -9.77
N ASN A 442 32.45 17.86 -10.71
CA ASN A 442 32.57 19.00 -11.62
C ASN A 442 32.31 18.64 -13.09
N THR A 443 31.70 17.48 -13.36
CA THR A 443 31.36 17.09 -14.73
C THR A 443 29.95 17.51 -15.13
N THR A 444 29.75 17.65 -16.43
CA THR A 444 28.40 17.91 -16.97
C THR A 444 27.39 16.79 -16.68
N MET A 445 27.86 15.56 -16.45
CA MET A 445 27.00 14.45 -16.03
C MET A 445 26.48 14.68 -14.61
N HIS A 446 27.37 14.97 -13.65
CA HIS A 446 26.97 15.19 -12.26
C HIS A 446 26.01 16.39 -12.13
N ASP A 447 26.24 17.48 -12.86
CA ASP A 447 25.33 18.63 -12.88
C ASP A 447 23.90 18.23 -13.30
N LYS A 448 23.79 17.42 -14.36
CA LYS A 448 22.48 16.90 -14.82
C LYS A 448 21.86 15.94 -13.81
N LEU A 449 22.63 14.95 -13.35
CA LEU A 449 22.11 13.95 -12.43
C LEU A 449 21.68 14.56 -11.10
N SER A 450 22.49 15.44 -10.50
CA SER A 450 22.18 16.06 -9.20
C SER A 450 20.96 16.98 -9.25
N SER A 451 20.68 17.59 -10.40
CA SER A 451 19.44 18.36 -10.60
C SER A 451 18.17 17.48 -10.57
N THR A 452 18.29 16.21 -10.96
CA THR A 452 17.15 15.27 -11.06
C THR A 452 17.04 14.38 -9.81
N TYR A 453 18.16 13.78 -9.40
CA TYR A 453 18.28 12.79 -8.34
C TYR A 453 18.81 13.45 -7.07
N ASN A 454 17.92 14.14 -6.36
CA ASN A 454 18.21 14.85 -5.12
C ASN A 454 17.15 14.58 -4.04
N LEU A 455 17.47 15.02 -2.82
CA LEU A 455 16.66 14.80 -1.61
C LEU A 455 15.29 15.51 -1.67
N THR A 456 15.18 16.58 -2.46
CA THR A 456 13.90 17.26 -2.68
C THR A 456 12.95 16.39 -3.48
N ASN A 457 13.47 15.69 -4.50
CA ASN A 457 12.67 14.86 -5.40
C ASN A 457 12.41 13.44 -4.87
N TYR A 458 13.24 12.90 -3.98
CA TYR A 458 13.11 11.51 -3.52
C TYR A 458 13.04 11.41 -1.98
N SER A 459 11.97 10.81 -1.46
CA SER A 459 11.84 10.51 -0.02
C SER A 459 12.89 9.51 0.47
N HIS A 460 13.21 9.59 1.76
CA HIS A 460 14.15 8.70 2.47
C HIS A 460 15.59 8.67 1.92
N THR A 461 15.89 9.49 0.91
CA THR A 461 17.24 9.62 0.39
C THR A 461 18.08 10.52 1.29
N VAL A 462 19.37 10.23 1.34
CA VAL A 462 20.36 10.99 2.11
C VAL A 462 21.56 11.29 1.24
N ASN A 463 22.29 12.36 1.58
CA ASN A 463 23.61 12.57 0.99
C ASN A 463 24.57 11.53 1.53
N TYR A 464 25.51 11.11 0.69
CA TYR A 464 26.53 10.14 1.06
C TYR A 464 27.88 10.58 0.50
N LYS A 465 28.95 10.14 1.16
CA LYS A 465 30.32 10.32 0.73
C LYS A 465 30.61 9.39 -0.44
N MET A 466 31.05 9.99 -1.53
CA MET A 466 31.55 9.34 -2.72
C MET A 466 33.05 9.56 -2.81
N TYR A 467 33.80 8.47 -2.87
CA TYR A 467 35.24 8.49 -3.04
C TYR A 467 35.63 8.50 -4.51
N LEU A 468 36.75 9.13 -4.81
CA LEU A 468 37.33 9.37 -6.12
C LEU A 468 38.82 8.97 -6.13
N GLY A 469 39.23 8.11 -5.19
CA GLY A 469 40.55 7.48 -5.21
C GLY A 469 40.69 6.54 -6.40
N THR A 470 41.94 6.31 -6.83
CA THR A 470 42.23 5.51 -8.04
C THR A 470 43.65 4.92 -7.99
N SER A 471 44.05 4.18 -9.03
CA SER A 471 45.37 3.58 -9.16
C SER A 471 45.83 3.50 -10.60
N SER A 472 47.12 3.73 -10.85
CA SER A 472 47.75 3.50 -12.15
C SER A 472 47.94 2.01 -12.45
N SER A 473 47.90 1.15 -11.42
CA SER A 473 48.06 -0.31 -11.52
C SER A 473 46.72 -1.04 -11.57
N TYR A 474 45.72 -0.41 -12.17
CA TYR A 474 44.34 -0.89 -12.13
C TYR A 474 44.12 -2.27 -12.77
N SER A 475 44.94 -2.64 -13.75
CA SER A 475 44.85 -3.91 -14.46
C SER A 475 45.17 -5.12 -13.57
N SER A 476 45.85 -4.90 -12.45
CA SER A 476 46.16 -5.94 -11.46
C SER A 476 45.24 -5.93 -10.23
N LEU A 477 44.19 -5.11 -10.21
CA LEU A 477 43.32 -4.98 -9.04
C LEU A 477 42.19 -6.00 -9.05
N THR A 478 42.07 -6.73 -7.95
CA THR A 478 40.88 -7.53 -7.59
C THR A 478 39.76 -6.63 -7.06
N SER A 479 38.57 -7.16 -6.84
CA SER A 479 37.44 -6.39 -6.26
C SER A 479 37.78 -5.75 -4.92
N SER A 480 38.52 -6.47 -4.06
CA SER A 480 38.98 -5.95 -2.76
C SER A 480 40.05 -4.86 -2.91
N ALA A 481 41.01 -5.06 -3.81
CA ALA A 481 42.02 -4.03 -4.06
C ALA A 481 41.38 -2.76 -4.63
N TRP A 482 40.35 -2.90 -5.47
CA TRP A 482 39.53 -1.78 -5.93
C TRP A 482 38.85 -1.03 -4.78
N PHE A 483 38.20 -1.76 -3.86
CA PHE A 483 37.53 -1.17 -2.72
C PHE A 483 38.44 -0.28 -1.86
N GLU A 484 39.69 -0.72 -1.66
CA GLU A 484 40.73 0.03 -0.94
C GLU A 484 41.21 1.26 -1.72
N VAL A 485 41.54 1.12 -3.02
CA VAL A 485 42.06 2.27 -3.79
C VAL A 485 41.01 3.34 -4.03
N GLU A 486 39.75 2.97 -4.18
CA GLU A 486 38.62 3.90 -4.32
C GLU A 486 38.57 4.88 -3.14
N ARG A 487 38.82 4.37 -1.93
CA ARG A 487 38.85 5.14 -0.67
C ARG A 487 40.24 5.70 -0.33
N GLY A 488 41.23 5.43 -1.18
CA GLY A 488 42.62 5.81 -0.97
C GLY A 488 42.91 7.30 -1.22
N SER A 489 44.20 7.66 -1.07
CA SER A 489 44.68 9.04 -1.18
C SER A 489 45.19 9.41 -2.58
N THR A 490 45.08 8.55 -3.58
CA THR A 490 45.56 8.82 -4.94
C THR A 490 44.48 9.51 -5.76
N PRO A 491 44.61 10.80 -6.10
CA PRO A 491 43.63 11.51 -6.90
C PRO A 491 43.68 11.14 -8.38
N GLY A 492 42.54 11.29 -9.06
CA GLY A 492 42.52 11.35 -10.53
C GLY A 492 43.33 12.54 -11.07
N VAL A 493 43.75 12.47 -12.34
CA VAL A 493 44.62 13.52 -12.95
C VAL A 493 44.04 14.92 -12.81
N THR A 494 42.76 15.11 -13.12
CA THR A 494 42.18 16.45 -13.08
C THR A 494 42.15 16.97 -11.64
N ALA A 495 41.82 16.12 -10.67
CA ALA A 495 41.78 16.50 -9.26
C ALA A 495 43.17 16.85 -8.71
N LYS A 496 44.17 16.05 -9.07
CA LYS A 496 45.59 16.30 -8.76
C LYS A 496 46.04 17.68 -9.24
N ASN A 497 45.65 18.05 -10.45
CA ASN A 497 46.13 19.27 -11.10
C ASN A 497 45.30 20.51 -10.78
N ASN A 498 44.00 20.37 -10.49
CA ASN A 498 43.06 21.52 -10.46
C ASN A 498 42.18 21.61 -9.19
N TYR A 499 42.04 20.54 -8.40
CA TYR A 499 41.07 20.49 -7.30
C TYR A 499 41.69 20.04 -5.98
N ASN A 500 42.87 20.59 -5.64
CA ASN A 500 43.57 20.36 -4.37
C ASN A 500 43.76 18.88 -4.01
N SER A 501 43.99 18.03 -5.03
CA SER A 501 44.11 16.57 -4.85
C SER A 501 42.89 15.93 -4.17
N SER A 502 41.68 16.49 -4.38
CA SER A 502 40.44 15.93 -3.83
C SER A 502 40.23 14.48 -4.27
N THR A 503 39.97 13.61 -3.29
CA THR A 503 39.68 12.18 -3.50
C THR A 503 38.31 11.78 -2.96
N SER A 504 37.47 12.73 -2.56
CA SER A 504 36.08 12.44 -2.19
C SER A 504 35.23 13.70 -2.20
N PHE A 505 33.92 13.51 -2.25
CA PHE A 505 32.95 14.58 -2.07
C PHE A 505 31.67 14.01 -1.45
N ILE A 506 30.77 14.88 -0.97
CA ILE A 506 29.46 14.50 -0.45
C ILE A 506 28.41 14.99 -1.45
N GLY A 507 27.48 14.13 -1.83
CA GLY A 507 26.40 14.47 -2.76
C GLY A 507 25.24 13.50 -2.70
N SER A 508 24.18 13.77 -3.47
CA SER A 508 22.95 12.99 -3.49
C SER A 508 22.94 11.85 -4.50
N VAL A 509 23.80 11.92 -5.52
CA VAL A 509 23.83 10.99 -6.64
C VAL A 509 25.25 10.75 -7.16
N GLY A 510 25.52 9.50 -7.51
CA GLY A 510 26.78 9.02 -8.05
C GLY A 510 26.58 7.93 -9.10
N LEU A 511 27.63 7.13 -9.31
CA LEU A 511 27.62 5.92 -10.12
C LEU A 511 28.14 4.75 -9.29
N ILE A 512 28.01 3.53 -9.82
CA ILE A 512 28.63 2.36 -9.19
C ILE A 512 30.15 2.41 -9.32
N TYR A 513 30.83 1.72 -8.42
CA TYR A 513 32.29 1.56 -8.41
C TYR A 513 32.76 0.30 -9.15
N PRO A 514 34.02 0.25 -9.60
CA PRO A 514 34.67 -1.01 -9.98
C PRO A 514 34.54 -2.12 -8.93
N SER A 515 34.67 -1.77 -7.64
CA SER A 515 34.46 -2.74 -6.56
C SER A 515 33.02 -3.23 -6.48
N ASP A 516 32.02 -2.34 -6.61
CA ASP A 516 30.60 -2.71 -6.65
C ASP A 516 30.32 -3.72 -7.77
N TYR A 517 30.84 -3.46 -8.97
CA TYR A 517 30.77 -4.38 -10.10
C TYR A 517 31.44 -5.73 -9.79
N GLY A 518 32.63 -5.69 -9.18
CA GLY A 518 33.37 -6.89 -8.80
C GLY A 518 32.64 -7.80 -7.82
N TYR A 519 31.92 -7.22 -6.84
CA TYR A 519 31.16 -7.96 -5.83
C TYR A 519 29.77 -8.40 -6.28
N ALA A 520 29.24 -7.88 -7.37
CA ALA A 520 27.88 -8.21 -7.82
C ALA A 520 27.72 -9.62 -8.42
N VAL A 521 28.80 -10.35 -8.63
CA VAL A 521 28.81 -11.77 -9.01
C VAL A 521 29.15 -12.65 -7.80
N LEU A 522 28.60 -13.85 -7.74
CA LEU A 522 28.93 -14.82 -6.69
C LEU A 522 30.40 -15.24 -6.76
N ALA A 523 31.05 -15.40 -5.61
CA ALA A 523 32.44 -15.87 -5.54
C ALA A 523 32.63 -17.29 -6.13
N SER A 524 31.56 -18.09 -6.18
CA SER A 524 31.56 -19.41 -6.83
C SER A 524 31.66 -19.33 -8.37
N ASP A 525 31.15 -18.24 -8.95
CA ASP A 525 31.13 -18.01 -10.40
C ASP A 525 32.37 -17.23 -10.86
N CYS A 526 32.88 -16.34 -10.00
CA CYS A 526 34.07 -15.54 -10.26
C CYS A 526 34.96 -15.48 -9.01
N PRO A 527 36.14 -16.13 -9.02
CA PRO A 527 37.05 -16.09 -7.88
C PRO A 527 37.45 -14.65 -7.54
N ARG A 528 37.42 -14.30 -6.25
CA ARG A 528 37.76 -12.95 -5.75
C ARG A 528 39.23 -12.56 -5.95
N THR A 529 40.07 -13.53 -6.28
CA THR A 529 41.46 -13.30 -6.69
C THR A 529 41.59 -12.83 -8.13
N LYS A 530 40.51 -12.88 -8.92
CA LYS A 530 40.51 -12.45 -10.32
C LYS A 530 40.45 -10.93 -10.41
N GLU A 531 41.26 -10.36 -11.29
CA GLU A 531 41.30 -8.94 -11.55
C GLU A 531 40.07 -8.51 -12.35
N THR A 532 39.44 -7.40 -11.99
CA THR A 532 38.20 -6.94 -12.66
C THR A 532 38.43 -6.55 -14.13
N ASN A 533 39.66 -6.20 -14.52
CA ASN A 533 40.07 -6.00 -15.90
C ASN A 533 40.17 -7.32 -16.72
N SER A 534 40.20 -8.46 -16.03
CA SER A 534 40.32 -9.80 -16.63
C SER A 534 39.01 -10.59 -16.63
N TYR A 535 37.87 -9.99 -16.27
CA TYR A 535 36.57 -10.66 -16.17
C TYR A 535 36.05 -11.20 -17.50
N HIS A 536 36.46 -10.63 -18.63
CA HIS A 536 36.14 -11.13 -19.97
C HIS A 536 36.70 -12.54 -20.25
N ASN A 537 37.75 -12.95 -19.54
CA ASN A 537 38.36 -14.27 -19.71
C ASN A 537 37.51 -15.41 -19.12
N LEU A 538 36.53 -15.09 -18.27
CA LEU A 538 35.66 -16.06 -17.65
C LEU A 538 34.21 -15.56 -17.73
N ALA A 539 33.45 -16.13 -18.67
CA ALA A 539 32.08 -15.70 -18.97
C ALA A 539 31.18 -15.58 -17.73
N ALA A 540 31.32 -16.49 -16.77
CA ALA A 540 30.55 -16.48 -15.52
C ALA A 540 30.76 -15.20 -14.68
N CYS A 541 31.92 -14.55 -14.77
CA CYS A 541 32.21 -13.30 -14.05
C CYS A 541 31.32 -12.13 -14.46
N HIS A 542 30.80 -12.13 -15.69
CA HIS A 542 29.93 -11.05 -16.19
C HIS A 542 28.51 -11.54 -16.54
N ASN A 543 28.34 -12.75 -17.07
CA ASN A 543 27.01 -13.29 -17.39
C ASN A 543 26.15 -13.52 -16.14
N ASN A 544 26.76 -13.85 -15.00
CA ASN A 544 26.07 -14.03 -13.72
C ASN A 544 26.22 -12.80 -12.81
N ASN A 545 26.58 -11.65 -13.37
CA ASN A 545 26.75 -10.41 -12.63
C ASN A 545 25.56 -9.48 -12.92
N TRP A 546 24.68 -9.26 -11.95
CA TRP A 546 23.49 -8.41 -12.16
C TRP A 546 23.80 -6.93 -12.43
N LEU A 547 25.05 -6.49 -12.25
CA LEU A 547 25.52 -5.15 -12.64
C LEU A 547 26.08 -5.09 -14.07
N TYR A 548 26.23 -6.20 -14.78
CA TYR A 548 26.61 -6.20 -16.19
C TYR A 548 25.42 -5.83 -17.09
N GLN A 549 25.65 -4.99 -18.11
CA GLN A 549 24.57 -4.47 -18.97
C GLN A 549 24.33 -5.29 -20.24
N GLY A 550 25.19 -6.29 -20.52
CA GLY A 550 25.09 -7.17 -21.66
C GLY A 550 25.96 -6.76 -22.85
N ASP A 551 25.96 -7.61 -23.88
CA ASP A 551 26.76 -7.44 -25.09
C ASP A 551 26.44 -6.14 -25.81
N GLY A 552 27.49 -5.48 -26.33
CA GLY A 552 27.41 -4.20 -27.02
C GLY A 552 27.22 -2.98 -26.11
N ILE A 553 27.11 -3.15 -24.79
CA ILE A 553 26.76 -2.06 -23.87
C ILE A 553 27.91 -1.75 -22.91
N TYR A 554 28.38 -0.51 -22.95
CA TYR A 554 29.34 0.05 -21.99
C TYR A 554 28.59 0.69 -20.81
N GLN A 555 29.24 0.83 -19.65
CA GLN A 555 28.64 1.54 -18.52
C GLN A 555 29.68 2.38 -17.80
N TRP A 556 29.40 3.66 -17.56
CA TRP A 556 30.27 4.53 -16.77
C TRP A 556 30.34 4.07 -15.30
N LEU A 557 31.54 4.13 -14.74
CA LEU A 557 31.84 3.93 -13.32
C LEU A 557 32.33 5.24 -12.71
N LEU A 558 32.26 5.34 -11.38
CA LEU A 558 32.58 6.57 -10.66
C LEU A 558 34.09 6.89 -10.59
N SER A 559 34.95 5.87 -10.63
CA SER A 559 36.39 6.04 -10.40
C SER A 559 37.06 6.84 -11.54
N PRO A 560 37.91 7.83 -11.23
CA PRO A 560 38.66 8.58 -12.23
C PRO A 560 39.95 7.86 -12.66
N SER A 561 40.53 8.21 -13.80
CA SER A 561 41.90 7.79 -14.17
C SER A 561 42.97 8.61 -13.43
N SER A 562 43.98 7.92 -12.89
CA SER A 562 45.17 8.55 -12.29
C SER A 562 46.14 9.10 -13.33
N SER A 563 46.00 8.72 -14.60
CA SER A 563 46.98 8.98 -15.67
C SER A 563 46.44 9.88 -16.79
N TYR A 564 45.11 9.94 -16.97
CA TYR A 564 44.49 10.73 -18.03
C TYR A 564 43.38 11.66 -17.52
N ALA A 565 43.48 12.97 -17.80
CA ALA A 565 42.44 13.94 -17.44
C ALA A 565 41.10 13.66 -18.13
N ASN A 566 41.14 13.06 -19.32
CA ASN A 566 39.99 12.65 -20.12
C ASN A 566 39.64 11.15 -19.96
N GLY A 567 40.11 10.48 -18.90
CA GLY A 567 39.82 9.07 -18.62
C GLY A 567 39.01 8.88 -17.33
N ALA A 568 37.90 8.17 -17.41
CA ALA A 568 37.13 7.63 -16.29
C ALA A 568 36.91 6.13 -16.51
N TYR A 569 36.70 5.38 -15.43
CA TYR A 569 36.50 3.93 -15.55
C TYR A 569 35.12 3.61 -16.10
N TYR A 570 35.05 2.49 -16.81
CA TYR A 570 33.81 1.92 -17.33
C TYR A 570 33.87 0.40 -17.26
N VAL A 571 32.70 -0.25 -17.28
CA VAL A 571 32.58 -1.65 -17.66
C VAL A 571 32.37 -1.69 -19.16
N ASP A 572 33.21 -2.45 -19.87
CA ASP A 572 33.07 -2.62 -21.30
C ASP A 572 32.03 -3.69 -21.65
N TYR A 573 31.70 -3.76 -22.94
CA TYR A 573 30.76 -4.74 -23.45
C TYR A 573 31.20 -6.21 -23.29
N ARG A 574 32.46 -6.49 -22.95
CA ARG A 574 32.98 -7.84 -22.66
C ARG A 574 32.94 -8.16 -21.15
N GLY A 575 32.49 -7.22 -20.33
CA GLY A 575 32.34 -7.40 -18.89
C GLY A 575 33.61 -7.16 -18.08
N LEU A 576 34.62 -6.46 -18.62
CA LEU A 576 35.80 -6.06 -17.87
C LEU A 576 35.79 -4.58 -17.48
N THR A 577 36.45 -4.23 -16.38
CA THR A 577 36.64 -2.81 -16.00
C THR A 577 37.87 -2.21 -16.66
N ASN A 578 37.74 -1.08 -17.34
CA ASN A 578 38.86 -0.39 -17.99
C ASN A 578 38.73 1.14 -17.90
N ASN A 579 39.83 1.87 -18.12
CA ASN A 579 39.85 3.31 -18.39
C ASN A 579 40.67 3.67 -19.65
N ASP A 580 41.13 2.67 -20.42
CA ASP A 580 42.03 2.88 -21.55
C ASP A 580 41.43 3.82 -22.61
N LEU A 581 42.28 4.76 -23.03
CA LEU A 581 42.14 5.53 -24.25
C LEU A 581 42.84 4.71 -25.35
N LEU A 582 42.14 3.78 -26.00
CA LEU A 582 42.75 2.96 -27.04
C LEU A 582 43.34 3.86 -28.15
N SER A 583 44.65 3.77 -28.35
CA SER A 583 45.31 4.30 -29.55
C SER A 583 44.97 3.42 -30.75
N ALA A 584 44.68 4.03 -31.89
CA ALA A 584 44.26 3.38 -33.13
C ALA A 584 45.18 2.20 -33.52
N THR A 585 44.62 0.99 -33.44
CA THR A 585 45.00 -0.13 -34.30
C THR A 585 43.72 -0.69 -34.91
N ASP A 586 43.53 -0.39 -36.19
CA ASP A 586 42.61 -0.81 -37.27
C ASP A 586 41.26 -1.53 -37.06
N ASP A 587 40.76 -1.80 -35.85
CA ASP A 587 39.43 -2.45 -35.70
C ASP A 587 38.57 -1.95 -34.52
N VAL A 588 38.97 -0.90 -33.80
CA VAL A 588 38.20 -0.36 -32.66
C VAL A 588 37.83 1.12 -32.89
N PRO A 589 36.53 1.50 -32.81
CA PRO A 589 36.08 2.88 -32.96
C PRO A 589 36.79 3.86 -32.01
N HIS A 590 37.01 5.09 -32.47
CA HIS A 590 37.65 6.16 -31.72
C HIS A 590 37.09 6.31 -30.28
N PHE A 591 37.92 6.08 -29.27
CA PHE A 591 37.58 6.41 -27.89
C PHE A 591 37.93 7.86 -27.59
N ASN A 592 36.94 8.77 -27.62
CA ASN A 592 37.12 10.17 -27.19
C ASN A 592 37.16 10.32 -25.65
N GLY A 593 37.47 9.25 -24.93
CA GLY A 593 37.52 9.21 -23.46
C GLY A 593 36.17 9.51 -22.81
N VAL A 594 36.18 10.35 -21.77
CA VAL A 594 34.99 10.80 -21.01
C VAL A 594 33.91 11.49 -21.84
N GLN A 595 34.15 11.81 -23.11
CA GLN A 595 33.16 12.41 -24.01
C GLN A 595 32.25 11.36 -24.69
N ASN A 596 32.55 10.06 -24.57
CA ASN A 596 31.75 9.00 -25.16
C ASN A 596 30.37 8.88 -24.50
N LEU A 597 29.34 8.61 -25.30
CA LEU A 597 27.98 8.40 -24.81
C LEU A 597 27.80 6.96 -24.35
N PHE A 598 27.85 6.73 -23.04
CA PHE A 598 27.52 5.42 -22.44
C PHE A 598 26.29 5.52 -21.54
N PRO A 599 25.58 4.40 -21.35
CA PRO A 599 24.60 4.21 -20.29
C PRO A 599 24.99 4.87 -18.98
N THR A 600 24.08 5.68 -18.47
CA THR A 600 24.24 6.42 -17.22
C THR A 600 23.19 5.94 -16.25
N ILE A 601 23.65 5.24 -15.21
CA ILE A 601 22.78 4.57 -14.26
C ILE A 601 23.05 5.17 -12.88
N PRO A 602 22.21 6.13 -12.43
CA PRO A 602 22.45 6.88 -11.21
C PRO A 602 22.35 5.98 -9.97
N VAL A 603 23.19 6.27 -8.99
CA VAL A 603 23.20 5.65 -7.66
C VAL A 603 22.86 6.69 -6.61
N MET A 604 21.83 6.42 -5.81
CA MET A 604 21.46 7.22 -4.65
C MET A 604 21.69 6.42 -3.36
N ALA A 605 21.63 7.09 -2.22
CA ALA A 605 21.65 6.45 -0.90
C ALA A 605 20.33 6.69 -0.17
N LEU A 606 19.81 5.66 0.49
CA LEU A 606 18.69 5.72 1.42
C LEU A 606 19.19 5.69 2.86
N SER A 607 18.42 6.29 3.76
CA SER A 607 18.64 6.19 5.21
C SER A 607 18.57 4.72 5.67
N ALA A 608 19.40 4.35 6.66
CA ALA A 608 19.36 3.03 7.30
C ALA A 608 18.07 2.77 8.11
N ASP A 609 17.29 3.82 8.40
CA ASP A 609 16.02 3.71 9.13
C ASP A 609 14.81 3.39 8.24
N VAL A 610 15.03 3.22 6.93
CA VAL A 610 13.95 2.82 6.01
C VAL A 610 13.40 1.46 6.39
N THR A 611 12.09 1.39 6.59
CA THR A 611 11.28 0.19 6.73
C THR A 611 10.65 -0.18 5.39
N VAL A 612 10.46 -1.49 5.15
CA VAL A 612 9.91 -1.97 3.88
C VAL A 612 8.89 -3.10 4.06
N SER A 613 7.95 -3.14 3.12
CA SER A 613 7.15 -4.32 2.81
C SER A 613 7.55 -4.91 1.44
N GLY A 614 7.02 -6.08 1.10
CA GLY A 614 7.34 -6.79 -0.15
C GLY A 614 8.52 -7.77 -0.01
N THR A 615 8.78 -8.53 -1.06
CA THR A 615 9.80 -9.59 -1.09
C THR A 615 11.09 -9.19 -1.80
N GLY A 616 11.11 -8.05 -2.48
CA GLY A 616 12.26 -7.59 -3.26
C GLY A 616 12.41 -8.29 -4.62
N THR A 617 11.49 -9.16 -4.98
CA THR A 617 11.43 -9.76 -6.33
C THR A 617 11.00 -8.70 -7.34
N GLN A 618 11.24 -8.91 -8.65
CA GLN A 618 10.78 -7.96 -9.66
C GLN A 618 9.24 -7.85 -9.73
N SER A 619 8.52 -8.95 -9.46
CA SER A 619 7.05 -8.98 -9.42
C SER A 619 6.45 -8.42 -8.13
N ASP A 620 7.23 -8.42 -7.04
CA ASP A 620 6.86 -7.84 -5.75
C ASP A 620 8.07 -7.10 -5.14
N PRO A 621 8.45 -5.94 -5.72
CA PRO A 621 9.57 -5.14 -5.23
C PRO A 621 9.30 -4.61 -3.83
N TYR A 622 10.37 -4.33 -3.08
CA TYR A 622 10.24 -3.65 -1.80
C TYR A 622 9.52 -2.30 -1.98
N VAL A 623 8.62 -2.00 -1.06
CA VAL A 623 7.92 -0.72 -0.96
C VAL A 623 8.27 -0.12 0.39
N MET A 624 8.77 1.12 0.41
CA MET A 624 9.10 1.83 1.64
C MET A 624 7.81 2.15 2.42
N THR A 625 7.78 1.81 3.71
CA THR A 625 6.59 1.84 4.57
C THR A 625 6.90 2.64 5.84
N ASN A 626 6.89 3.98 5.72
CA ASN A 626 7.14 5.00 6.76
C ASN A 626 7.34 4.52 8.20
#